data_AF-A0A938F2L8-F1
#
_entry.id   AF-A0A938F2L8-F1
#
_cell.length_a   1.000
_cell.length_b   1.000
_cell.length_c   1.000
_cell.angle_alpha   90.00
_cell.angle_beta   90.00
_cell.angle_gamma   90.00
#
_symmetry.space_group_name_H-M   'P 1'
#
loop_
_entity.id
_entity.type
_entity.pdbx_description
1 polymer ?
#
loop_
_entity_poly.entity_id
_entity_poly.type
_entity_poly.pdbx_seq_one_letter_code
_entity_poly.pdbx_strand_id
1 'polypeptide(L)'
;MSNRDLIEQIEKALSPDTFISYNNAGAFINDLERVKDNIDALLKKNSPAAAKIYRALGMRILNSKKSKYYSIALEYFLKVKSIYIKNNSKEDWLSIVKYIRQNHARKYSFITDFEKLISGIYPLPHKSFEQRARMRWEKQTTD
;
A
#
# COMPACT_ATOMS: atom_id res chain seq x y z
N MET A 1 -18.51 8.18 -16.82
CA MET A 1 -17.03 8.12 -16.84
C MET A 1 -16.62 6.67 -16.88
N SER A 2 -15.92 6.24 -17.93
CA SER A 2 -15.58 4.83 -18.15
C SER A 2 -14.40 4.40 -17.26
N ASN A 3 -14.31 3.12 -16.88
CA ASN A 3 -13.19 2.60 -16.09
C ASN A 3 -11.82 2.82 -16.76
N ARG A 4 -11.78 2.93 -18.09
CA ARG A 4 -10.56 3.27 -18.85
C ARG A 4 -10.10 4.70 -18.57
N ASP A 5 -11.03 5.62 -18.47
CA ASP A 5 -10.80 7.06 -18.30
C ASP A 5 -10.10 7.35 -16.96
N LEU A 6 -10.45 6.59 -15.93
CA LEU A 6 -9.81 6.63 -14.60
C LEU A 6 -8.39 6.05 -14.60
N ILE A 7 -8.17 4.97 -15.33
CA ILE A 7 -6.84 4.33 -15.44
C ILE A 7 -5.89 5.25 -16.21
N GLU A 8 -6.37 5.88 -17.28
CA GLU A 8 -5.60 6.79 -18.11
C GLU A 8 -5.19 8.06 -17.35
N GLN A 9 -6.08 8.59 -16.50
CA GLN A 9 -5.76 9.70 -15.59
C GLN A 9 -4.72 9.31 -14.54
N ILE A 10 -4.79 8.09 -14.01
CA ILE A 10 -3.82 7.56 -13.04
C ILE A 10 -2.45 7.33 -13.70
N GLU A 11 -2.42 6.77 -14.92
CA GLU A 11 -1.17 6.56 -15.68
C GLU A 11 -0.51 7.87 -16.05
N LYS A 12 -1.29 8.87 -16.49
CA LYS A 12 -0.79 10.22 -16.77
C LYS A 12 -0.17 10.89 -15.53
N ALA A 13 -0.83 10.80 -14.38
CA ALA A 13 -0.31 11.33 -13.11
C ALA A 13 0.94 10.61 -12.59
N LEU A 14 1.13 9.33 -12.96
CA LEU A 14 2.24 8.49 -12.50
C LEU A 14 3.39 8.37 -13.51
N SER A 15 3.42 9.24 -14.52
CA SER A 15 4.39 9.26 -15.62
C SER A 15 5.84 9.20 -15.08
N PRO A 16 6.53 8.05 -15.20
CA PRO A 16 7.81 7.84 -14.52
C PRO A 16 8.98 8.66 -15.09
N ASP A 17 8.82 9.23 -16.30
CA ASP A 17 9.92 9.84 -17.09
C ASP A 17 9.72 11.33 -17.40
N THR A 18 8.74 11.99 -16.79
CA THR A 18 8.52 13.43 -17.02
C THR A 18 9.36 14.24 -16.03
N PHE A 19 10.39 14.94 -16.53
CA PHE A 19 11.13 15.91 -15.73
C PHE A 19 10.22 17.07 -15.34
N ILE A 20 9.90 17.17 -14.05
CA ILE A 20 9.17 18.30 -13.50
C ILE A 20 10.18 19.42 -13.29
N SER A 21 10.08 20.47 -14.10
CA SER A 21 10.92 21.65 -13.92
C SER A 21 10.75 22.19 -12.49
N TYR A 22 11.83 22.67 -11.87
CA TYR A 22 11.81 23.18 -10.49
C TYR A 22 10.69 24.19 -10.22
N ASN A 23 10.41 25.08 -11.20
CA ASN A 23 9.35 26.09 -11.12
C ASN A 23 7.93 25.51 -11.02
N ASN A 24 7.73 24.25 -11.40
CA ASN A 24 6.46 23.53 -11.36
C ASN A 24 6.40 22.47 -10.26
N ALA A 25 7.49 22.26 -9.50
CA ALA A 25 7.55 21.27 -8.44
C ALA A 25 6.54 21.55 -7.32
N GLY A 26 6.31 22.83 -6.99
CA GLY A 26 5.32 23.24 -5.99
C GLY A 26 3.89 22.83 -6.38
N ALA A 27 3.48 23.09 -7.62
CA ALA A 27 2.16 22.70 -8.12
C ALA A 27 1.97 21.17 -8.08
N PHE A 28 2.99 20.42 -8.51
CA PHE A 28 2.96 18.96 -8.45
C PHE A 28 2.83 18.41 -7.02
N ILE A 29 3.58 18.97 -6.06
CA ILE A 29 3.49 18.55 -4.66
C ILE A 29 2.08 18.82 -4.10
N ASN A 30 1.51 20.00 -4.38
CA ASN A 30 0.15 20.34 -3.98
C ASN A 30 -0.89 19.38 -4.56
N ASP A 31 -0.73 18.99 -5.83
CA ASP A 31 -1.61 18.01 -6.47
C ASP A 31 -1.49 16.63 -5.82
N LEU A 32 -0.26 16.18 -5.47
CA LEU A 32 -0.05 14.93 -4.74
C LEU A 32 -0.71 14.96 -3.36
N GLU A 33 -0.59 16.08 -2.63
CA GLU A 33 -1.21 16.26 -1.33
C GLU A 33 -2.74 16.22 -1.43
N ARG A 34 -3.31 16.90 -2.43
CA ARG A 34 -4.75 16.85 -2.71
C ARG A 34 -5.24 15.45 -3.05
N VAL A 35 -4.49 14.69 -3.84
CA VAL A 35 -4.81 13.28 -4.15
C VAL A 35 -4.79 12.44 -2.88
N LYS A 36 -3.78 12.62 -2.03
CA LYS A 36 -3.70 11.93 -0.73
C LYS A 36 -4.92 12.23 0.13
N ASP A 37 -5.32 13.50 0.25
CA ASP A 37 -6.45 13.91 1.08
C ASP A 37 -7.79 13.34 0.57
N ASN A 38 -7.96 13.28 -0.75
CA ASN A 38 -9.12 12.61 -1.36
C ASN A 38 -9.17 11.11 -1.01
N ILE A 39 -8.02 10.43 -1.06
CA ILE A 39 -7.92 9.01 -0.67
C ILE A 39 -8.24 8.83 0.81
N ASP A 40 -7.72 9.71 1.68
CA ASP A 40 -7.99 9.69 3.13
C ASP A 40 -9.48 9.95 3.42
N ALA A 41 -10.14 10.83 2.68
CA ALA A 41 -11.59 11.05 2.78
C ALA A 41 -12.39 9.80 2.37
N LEU A 42 -11.99 9.10 1.30
CA LEU A 42 -12.61 7.83 0.89
C LEU A 42 -12.39 6.73 1.94
N LEU A 43 -11.20 6.70 2.57
CA LEU A 43 -10.88 5.75 3.64
C LEU A 43 -11.76 5.96 4.87
N LYS A 44 -11.98 7.22 5.30
CA LYS A 44 -12.88 7.57 6.41
C LYS A 44 -14.31 7.08 6.17
N LYS A 45 -14.77 7.11 4.92
CA LYS A 45 -16.09 6.61 4.50
C LYS A 45 -16.14 5.09 4.29
N ASN A 46 -15.04 4.37 4.54
CA ASN A 46 -14.86 2.95 4.19
C ASN A 46 -15.30 2.66 2.74
N SER A 47 -15.02 3.57 1.81
CA SER A 47 -15.47 3.43 0.43
C SER A 47 -14.75 2.26 -0.27
N PRO A 48 -15.47 1.40 -1.02
CA PRO A 48 -14.84 0.38 -1.85
C PRO A 48 -13.84 0.94 -2.87
N ALA A 49 -13.99 2.21 -3.28
CA ALA A 49 -13.03 2.89 -4.14
C ALA A 49 -11.65 3.03 -3.47
N ALA A 50 -11.59 3.36 -2.18
CA ALA A 50 -10.33 3.41 -1.44
C ALA A 50 -9.64 2.04 -1.39
N ALA A 51 -10.40 0.96 -1.20
CA ALA A 51 -9.85 -0.40 -1.22
C ALA A 51 -9.23 -0.74 -2.58
N LYS A 52 -9.86 -0.36 -3.69
CA LYS A 52 -9.30 -0.56 -5.04
C LYS A 52 -7.97 0.20 -5.22
N ILE A 53 -7.91 1.46 -4.75
CA ILE A 53 -6.69 2.28 -4.82
C ILE A 53 -5.57 1.67 -3.97
N TYR A 54 -5.82 1.37 -2.69
CA TYR A 54 -4.80 0.76 -1.82
C TYR A 54 -4.35 -0.62 -2.31
N ARG A 55 -5.26 -1.42 -2.87
CA ARG A 55 -4.90 -2.68 -3.55
C ARG A 55 -3.90 -2.41 -4.68
N ALA A 56 -4.19 -1.45 -5.56
CA ALA A 56 -3.31 -1.13 -6.68
C ALA A 56 -1.93 -0.66 -6.20
N LEU A 57 -1.87 0.20 -5.17
CA LEU A 57 -0.62 0.67 -4.56
C LEU A 57 0.19 -0.48 -3.94
N GLY A 58 -0.48 -1.37 -3.19
CA GLY A 58 0.16 -2.56 -2.59
C GLY A 58 0.75 -3.49 -3.65
N MET A 59 -0.02 -3.77 -4.73
CA MET A 59 0.45 -4.59 -5.85
C MET A 59 1.61 -3.92 -6.61
N ARG A 60 1.57 -2.60 -6.81
CA ARG A 60 2.68 -1.85 -7.44
C ARG A 60 3.97 -2.03 -6.65
N ILE A 61 3.91 -1.94 -5.33
CA ILE A 61 5.08 -2.19 -4.47
C ILE A 61 5.57 -3.63 -4.60
N LEU A 62 4.67 -4.62 -4.55
CA LEU A 62 5.06 -6.03 -4.72
C LEU A 62 5.76 -6.29 -6.05
N ASN A 63 5.30 -5.65 -7.11
CA ASN A 63 5.88 -5.76 -8.44
C ASN A 63 7.21 -5.01 -8.58
N SER A 64 7.45 -3.94 -7.80
CA SER A 64 8.61 -3.05 -7.92
C SER A 64 9.99 -3.67 -7.59
N LYS A 65 10.09 -4.97 -7.31
CA LYS A 65 11.30 -5.71 -6.88
C LYS A 65 12.07 -5.08 -5.69
N LYS A 66 11.49 -4.10 -4.99
CA LYS A 66 12.13 -3.37 -3.86
C LYS A 66 11.57 -3.83 -2.51
N SER A 67 12.22 -4.82 -1.89
CA SER A 67 11.78 -5.42 -0.62
C SER A 67 11.70 -4.45 0.56
N LYS A 68 12.48 -3.36 0.55
CA LYS A 68 12.42 -2.32 1.60
C LYS A 68 11.04 -1.67 1.78
N TYR A 69 10.19 -1.73 0.75
CA TYR A 69 8.85 -1.14 0.78
C TYR A 69 7.75 -2.14 1.16
N TYR A 70 8.09 -3.40 1.42
CA TYR A 70 7.08 -4.42 1.76
C TYR A 70 6.25 -4.07 3.00
N SER A 71 6.79 -3.33 3.98
CA SER A 71 6.00 -2.86 5.13
C SER A 71 4.86 -1.94 4.69
N ILE A 72 5.12 -1.03 3.74
CA ILE A 72 4.11 -0.12 3.20
C ILE A 72 3.04 -0.90 2.44
N ALA A 73 3.44 -1.92 1.66
CA ALA A 73 2.48 -2.78 0.98
C ALA A 73 1.55 -3.51 1.96
N LEU A 74 2.09 -4.01 3.08
CA LEU A 74 1.31 -4.67 4.13
C LEU A 74 0.30 -3.71 4.77
N GLU A 75 0.68 -2.47 5.06
CA GLU A 75 -0.24 -1.45 5.56
C GLU A 75 -1.39 -1.17 4.58
N TYR A 76 -1.09 -1.10 3.28
CA TYR A 76 -2.13 -0.95 2.27
C TYR A 76 -3.06 -2.16 2.23
N PHE A 77 -2.55 -3.40 2.26
CA PHE A 77 -3.39 -4.59 2.31
C PHE A 77 -4.22 -4.69 3.60
N LEU A 78 -3.71 -4.17 4.72
CA LEU A 78 -4.47 -4.08 5.96
C LEU A 78 -5.65 -3.13 5.86
N LYS A 79 -5.46 -1.96 5.22
CA LYS A 79 -6.56 -1.03 4.89
C LYS A 79 -7.57 -1.66 3.94
N VAL A 80 -7.11 -2.42 2.93
CA VAL A 80 -8.01 -3.16 2.02
C VAL A 80 -8.84 -4.19 2.77
N LYS A 81 -8.20 -5.02 3.61
CA LYS A 81 -8.88 -6.02 4.44
C LYS A 81 -9.96 -5.38 5.31
N SER A 82 -9.64 -4.27 5.98
CA SER A 82 -10.61 -3.60 6.87
C SER A 82 -11.81 -3.02 6.12
N ILE A 83 -11.60 -2.39 4.96
CA ILE A 83 -12.69 -1.86 4.14
C ILE A 83 -13.59 -2.99 3.63
N TYR A 84 -13.02 -4.05 3.06
CA TYR A 84 -13.82 -5.16 2.51
C TYR A 84 -14.61 -5.92 3.57
N ILE A 85 -14.04 -6.14 4.76
CA ILE A 85 -14.79 -6.74 5.87
C ILE A 85 -15.98 -5.86 6.26
N LYS A 86 -15.78 -4.54 6.39
CA LYS A 86 -16.86 -3.60 6.75
C LYS A 86 -17.96 -3.47 5.70
N ASN A 87 -17.66 -3.77 4.43
CA ASN A 87 -18.61 -3.72 3.32
C ASN A 87 -19.18 -5.12 2.96
N ASN A 88 -19.01 -6.13 3.83
CA ASN A 88 -19.44 -7.51 3.58
C ASN A 88 -18.91 -8.11 2.26
N SER A 89 -17.76 -7.63 1.77
CA SER A 89 -17.12 -8.08 0.52
C SER A 89 -15.93 -9.00 0.82
N LYS A 90 -16.15 -10.05 1.61
CA LYS A 90 -15.08 -10.94 2.08
C LYS A 90 -14.44 -11.72 0.93
N GLU A 91 -15.23 -12.05 -0.09
CA GLU A 91 -14.83 -12.78 -1.29
C GLU A 91 -13.78 -12.00 -2.08
N ASP A 92 -13.95 -10.68 -2.18
CA ASP A 92 -12.98 -9.80 -2.82
C ASP A 92 -11.64 -9.80 -2.07
N TRP A 93 -11.66 -9.79 -0.73
CA TRP A 93 -10.45 -9.94 0.07
C TRP A 93 -9.77 -11.30 -0.17
N LEU A 94 -10.53 -12.39 -0.18
CA LEU A 94 -10.01 -13.74 -0.41
C LEU A 94 -9.42 -13.89 -1.82
N SER A 95 -10.00 -13.23 -2.82
CA SER A 95 -9.45 -13.22 -4.20
C SER A 95 -8.04 -12.60 -4.24
N ILE A 96 -7.82 -11.53 -3.47
CA ILE A 96 -6.51 -10.86 -3.37
C ILE A 96 -5.51 -11.78 -2.67
N VAL A 97 -5.91 -12.41 -1.55
CA VAL A 97 -5.07 -13.35 -0.81
C VAL A 97 -4.62 -14.50 -1.72
N LYS A 98 -5.56 -15.10 -2.46
CA LYS A 98 -5.26 -16.18 -3.41
C LYS A 98 -4.28 -15.72 -4.48
N TYR A 99 -4.52 -14.57 -5.09
CA TYR A 99 -3.64 -14.01 -6.12
C TYR A 99 -2.22 -13.79 -5.60
N ILE A 100 -2.07 -13.19 -4.41
CA ILE A 100 -0.77 -12.90 -3.82
C ILE A 100 -0.01 -14.19 -3.51
N ARG A 101 -0.68 -15.18 -2.92
CA ARG A 101 -0.05 -16.49 -2.65
C ARG A 101 0.46 -17.14 -3.93
N GLN A 102 -0.33 -17.12 -5.00
CA GLN A 102 0.05 -17.74 -6.27
C GLN A 102 1.21 -17.02 -6.97
N ASN A 103 1.18 -15.68 -7.02
CA ASN A 103 2.10 -14.90 -7.86
C ASN A 103 3.32 -14.36 -7.10
N HIS A 104 3.28 -14.38 -5.77
CA HIS A 104 4.30 -13.76 -4.92
C HIS A 104 4.86 -14.69 -3.83
N ALA A 105 4.57 -16.00 -3.88
CA ALA A 105 5.06 -17.01 -2.93
C ALA A 105 6.58 -16.93 -2.65
N ARG A 106 7.39 -16.66 -3.68
CA ARG A 106 8.85 -16.59 -3.57
C ARG A 106 9.36 -15.37 -2.79
N LYS A 107 8.50 -14.40 -2.45
CA LYS A 107 8.84 -13.23 -1.63
C LYS A 107 8.67 -13.58 -0.16
N TYR A 108 9.48 -14.51 0.35
CA TYR A 108 9.30 -15.13 1.67
C TYR A 108 9.11 -14.12 2.80
N SER A 109 9.92 -13.07 2.88
CA SER A 109 9.79 -12.04 3.92
C SER A 109 8.44 -11.32 3.88
N PHE A 110 7.93 -11.02 2.68
CA PHE A 110 6.61 -10.43 2.53
C PHE A 110 5.51 -11.44 2.87
N ILE A 111 5.57 -12.66 2.33
CA ILE A 111 4.54 -13.68 2.52
C ILE A 111 4.37 -14.03 3.99
N THR A 112 5.46 -14.23 4.73
CA THR A 112 5.40 -14.53 6.17
C THR A 112 4.62 -13.46 6.93
N ASP A 113 4.88 -12.18 6.66
CA ASP A 113 4.20 -11.08 7.33
C ASP A 113 2.77 -10.86 6.80
N PHE A 114 2.52 -11.15 5.53
CA PHE A 114 1.19 -11.14 4.93
C PHE A 114 0.29 -12.23 5.53
N GLU A 115 0.81 -13.42 5.81
CA GLU A 115 0.07 -14.48 6.50
C GLU A 115 -0.28 -14.10 7.94
N LYS A 116 0.63 -13.44 8.68
CA LYS A 116 0.30 -12.86 10.00
C LYS A 116 -0.84 -11.85 9.91
N LEU A 117 -0.87 -11.04 8.85
CA LEU A 117 -1.95 -10.07 8.57
C LEU A 117 -3.28 -10.76 8.30
N ILE A 118 -3.28 -11.83 7.51
CA ILE A 118 -4.47 -12.65 7.24
C ILE A 118 -5.02 -13.21 8.56
N SER A 119 -4.16 -13.82 9.38
CA SER A 119 -4.50 -14.44 10.66
C SER A 119 -4.88 -13.44 11.77
N GLY A 120 -4.72 -12.13 11.55
CA GLY A 120 -5.06 -11.10 12.53
C GLY A 120 -4.01 -10.89 13.63
N ILE A 121 -2.83 -11.50 13.49
CA ILE A 121 -1.70 -11.42 14.43
C ILE A 121 -0.74 -10.27 14.04
N TYR A 122 -1.05 -9.55 12.96
CA TYR A 122 -0.16 -8.51 12.46
C TYR A 122 -0.18 -7.28 13.37
N PRO A 123 0.99 -6.86 13.90
CA PRO A 123 1.05 -5.78 14.87
C PRO A 123 0.67 -4.44 14.23
N LEU A 124 -0.29 -3.77 14.85
CA LEU A 124 -0.59 -2.35 14.63
C LEU A 124 -0.15 -1.56 15.86
N PRO A 125 0.59 -0.44 15.70
CA PRO A 125 1.24 0.06 14.49
C PRO A 125 2.56 -0.67 14.18
N HIS A 126 2.85 -0.86 12.89
CA HIS A 126 4.14 -1.38 12.45
C HIS A 126 5.25 -0.41 12.83
N LYS A 127 6.33 -0.93 13.43
CA LYS A 127 7.44 -0.09 13.88
C LYS A 127 8.07 0.66 12.70
N SER A 128 8.21 1.99 12.81
CA SER A 128 8.83 2.83 11.78
C SER A 128 10.25 2.34 11.45
N PHE A 129 10.82 2.78 10.32
CA PHE A 129 12.22 2.48 10.02
C PHE A 129 13.14 2.91 11.17
N GLU A 130 12.91 4.10 11.72
CA GLU A 130 13.61 4.63 12.89
C GLU A 130 13.47 3.71 14.11
N GLN A 131 12.25 3.29 14.45
CA GLN A 131 12.02 2.37 15.57
C GLN A 131 12.72 1.02 15.36
N ARG A 132 12.76 0.51 14.12
CA ARG A 132 13.50 -0.72 13.78
C ARG A 132 15.01 -0.53 13.83
N ALA A 133 15.52 0.62 13.39
CA ALA A 133 16.93 0.96 13.49
C ALA A 133 17.36 1.06 14.95
N ARG A 134 16.58 1.75 15.79
CA ARG A 134 16.83 1.89 17.24
C ARG A 134 16.87 0.53 17.93
N MET A 135 15.87 -0.34 17.73
CA MET A 135 15.88 -1.68 18.33
C MET A 135 17.08 -2.53 17.90
N ARG A 136 17.53 -2.39 16.65
CA ARG A 136 18.73 -3.12 16.17
C ARG A 136 19.98 -2.60 16.85
N TRP A 137 20.11 -1.29 17.03
CA TRP A 137 21.22 -0.68 17.75
C TRP A 137 21.23 -1.09 19.21
N GLU A 138 20.09 -1.01 19.90
CA GLU A 138 19.95 -1.46 21.30
C GLU A 138 20.34 -2.94 21.44
N LYS A 139 19.93 -3.80 20.51
CA LYS A 139 20.32 -5.22 20.52
C LYS A 139 21.83 -5.41 20.34
N GLN A 140 22.51 -4.54 19.59
CA GLN A 140 23.97 -4.61 19.37
C GLN A 140 24.79 -4.03 20.53
N THR A 141 24.19 -3.18 21.37
CA THR A 141 24.88 -2.56 22.52
C THR A 141 24.61 -3.27 23.85
N THR A 142 23.75 -4.28 23.85
CA THR A 142 23.37 -5.05 25.05
C THR A 142 23.94 -6.48 25.04
N ASP A 143 24.70 -6.83 23.98
CA ASP A 143 25.62 -7.99 23.92
C ASP A 143 27.07 -7.49 24.13
#